data_AF-K9BIZ5-F1
#
_entry.id   AF-K9BIZ5-F1
#
_cell.length_a   1.000
_cell.length_b   1.000
_cell.length_c   1.000
_cell.angle_alpha   90.00
_cell.angle_beta   90.00
_cell.angle_gamma   90.00
#
_symmetry.space_group_name_H-M   'P 1'
#
loop_
_entity.id
_entity.type
_entity.pdbx_description
1 polymer ?
#
loop_
_entity_poly.entity_id
_entity_poly.type
_entity_poly.pdbx_seq_one_letter_code
_entity_poly.pdbx_strand_id
1 'polypeptide(L)'
;MHALKQWLKKNSFRHAWKKNQFALVPVDAIFEPKYIDGQAHWYAIYRQDKKPFTVAALYEHASVDGQEILSMTMLTINADTHPLMKQFHSPEHEKRSVVIIPEGHRLDWLNTQHAQAVELIREFSADEFTAAPKHQIDNFFFPD
;
A
#
# COMPACT_ATOMS: atom_id res chain seq x y z
N MET A 1 5.64 8.04 16.12
CA MET A 1 6.46 6.82 15.90
C MET A 1 5.77 5.50 16.29
N HIS A 2 4.72 5.49 17.15
CA HIS A 2 4.17 4.25 17.72
C HIS A 2 3.17 3.47 16.84
N ALA A 3 2.57 4.08 15.82
CA ALA A 3 1.53 3.45 14.99
C ALA A 3 2.05 2.76 13.71
N LEU A 4 3.35 2.85 13.42
CA LEU A 4 3.87 2.61 12.07
C LEU A 4 3.95 1.12 11.65
N LYS A 5 3.80 0.14 12.56
CA LYS A 5 4.18 -1.27 12.26
C LYS A 5 3.36 -2.33 13.00
N GLN A 6 2.05 -2.13 13.16
CA GLN A 6 1.20 -3.08 13.88
C GLN A 6 1.25 -4.50 13.26
N TRP A 7 1.41 -4.61 11.94
CA TRP A 7 1.50 -5.89 11.23
C TRP A 7 2.78 -6.67 11.55
N LEU A 8 3.90 -6.03 11.96
CA LEU A 8 5.10 -6.74 12.40
C LEU A 8 4.89 -7.61 13.65
N LYS A 9 3.86 -7.28 14.45
CA LYS A 9 3.50 -8.05 15.64
C LYS A 9 2.65 -9.29 15.31
N LYS A 10 2.08 -9.38 14.11
CA LYS A 10 1.21 -10.48 13.69
C LYS A 10 2.05 -11.65 13.16
N ASN A 11 1.74 -12.88 13.60
CA ASN A 11 2.49 -14.08 13.21
C ASN A 11 2.50 -14.30 11.69
N SER A 12 1.41 -13.96 11.01
CA SER A 12 1.25 -14.11 9.55
C SER A 12 2.19 -13.25 8.69
N PHE A 13 2.90 -12.27 9.28
CA PHE A 13 3.86 -11.43 8.54
C PHE A 13 5.29 -11.66 9.02
N ARG A 14 5.46 -12.20 10.23
CA ARG A 14 6.74 -12.31 10.92
C ARG A 14 7.72 -13.19 10.16
N HIS A 15 7.24 -14.27 9.54
CA HIS A 15 8.07 -15.21 8.80
C HIS A 15 8.61 -14.58 7.52
N ALA A 16 7.73 -14.11 6.64
CA ALA A 16 8.07 -13.39 5.41
C ALA A 16 9.01 -12.20 5.67
N TRP A 17 8.73 -11.40 6.70
CA TRP A 17 9.59 -10.28 7.10
C TRP A 17 10.99 -10.75 7.48
N LYS A 18 11.12 -11.72 8.40
CA LYS A 18 12.44 -12.20 8.86
C LYS A 18 13.26 -12.87 7.76
N LYS A 19 12.61 -13.46 6.76
CA LYS A 19 13.25 -14.07 5.59
C LYS A 19 13.55 -13.08 4.46
N ASN A 20 13.32 -11.77 4.67
CA ASN A 20 13.52 -10.73 3.66
C ASN A 20 12.71 -10.99 2.37
N GLN A 21 11.52 -11.55 2.49
CA GLN A 21 10.67 -11.88 1.33
C GLN A 21 9.92 -10.63 0.85
N PHE A 22 10.69 -9.68 0.34
CA PHE A 22 10.19 -8.40 -0.16
C PHE A 22 9.73 -8.50 -1.61
N ALA A 23 8.61 -7.85 -1.91
CA ALA A 23 8.06 -7.74 -3.24
C ALA A 23 7.61 -6.30 -3.52
N LEU A 24 7.48 -5.96 -4.80
CA LEU A 24 6.86 -4.71 -5.27
C LEU A 24 5.61 -5.07 -6.07
N VAL A 25 4.50 -4.41 -5.76
CA VAL A 25 3.26 -4.52 -6.53
C VAL A 25 3.14 -3.26 -7.39
N PRO A 26 3.37 -3.34 -8.72
CA PRO A 26 3.14 -2.23 -9.61
C PRO A 26 1.63 -2.00 -9.78
N VAL A 27 1.21 -0.74 -9.67
CA VAL A 27 -0.19 -0.33 -9.79
C VAL A 27 -0.29 1.01 -10.51
N ASP A 28 -1.38 1.23 -11.24
CA ASP A 28 -1.72 2.54 -11.79
C ASP A 28 -2.49 3.40 -10.77
N ALA A 29 -3.30 2.76 -9.93
CA ALA A 29 -4.07 3.38 -8.87
C ALA A 29 -4.37 2.39 -7.74
N ILE A 30 -4.67 2.93 -6.56
CA ILE A 30 -5.34 2.20 -5.47
C ILE A 30 -6.76 2.76 -5.29
N PHE A 31 -7.70 1.93 -4.87
CA PHE A 31 -9.09 2.36 -4.66
C PHE A 31 -9.44 2.33 -3.19
N GLU A 32 -9.93 3.46 -2.67
CA GLU A 32 -10.32 3.59 -1.28
C GLU A 32 -11.68 4.29 -1.17
N PRO A 33 -12.54 3.88 -0.23
CA PRO A 33 -13.82 4.55 0.00
C PRO A 33 -13.59 5.89 0.71
N LYS A 34 -14.23 6.94 0.21
CA LYS A 34 -14.42 8.22 0.90
C LYS A 34 -15.86 8.31 1.36
N TYR A 35 -16.07 8.58 2.64
CA TYR A 35 -17.41 8.69 3.21
C TYR A 35 -17.93 10.13 3.08
N ILE A 36 -19.05 10.31 2.39
CA ILE A 36 -19.73 11.59 2.17
C ILE A 36 -21.18 11.38 2.58
N ASP A 37 -21.69 12.21 3.49
CA ASP A 37 -23.05 12.09 4.05
C ASP A 37 -23.40 10.68 4.55
N GLY A 38 -22.42 10.00 5.15
CA GLY A 38 -22.55 8.64 5.70
C GLY A 38 -22.49 7.50 4.67
N GLN A 39 -22.35 7.81 3.38
CA GLN A 39 -22.29 6.82 2.31
C GLN A 39 -20.86 6.65 1.78
N ALA A 40 -20.50 5.41 1.42
CA ALA A 40 -19.19 5.10 0.85
C ALA A 40 -19.17 5.41 -0.66
N HIS A 41 -18.29 6.32 -1.07
CA HIS A 41 -18.01 6.62 -2.47
C HIS A 41 -16.61 6.13 -2.82
N TRP A 42 -16.46 5.32 -3.86
CA TRP A 42 -15.16 4.78 -4.27
C TRP A 42 -14.36 5.78 -5.08
N TYR A 43 -13.13 6.06 -4.64
CA TYR A 43 -12.19 6.94 -5.31
C TYR A 43 -10.94 6.14 -5.71
N ALA A 44 -10.38 6.45 -6.86
CA ALA A 44 -9.01 6.05 -7.18
C ALA A 44 -8.04 7.10 -6.67
N ILE A 45 -6.94 6.65 -6.09
CA ILE A 45 -5.77 7.45 -5.70
C ILE A 45 -4.62 7.03 -6.61
N TYR A 46 -4.04 7.99 -7.31
CA TYR A 46 -3.08 7.75 -8.39
C TYR A 46 -2.07 8.91 -8.47
N ARG A 47 -0.95 8.69 -9.16
CA ARG A 47 0.07 9.74 -9.36
C ARG A 47 -0.45 10.83 -10.27
N GLN A 48 -0.13 12.09 -9.97
CA GLN A 48 -0.54 13.23 -10.80
C GLN A 48 0.04 13.16 -12.23
N ASP A 49 1.23 12.58 -12.39
CA ASP A 49 1.85 12.35 -13.70
C ASP A 49 1.28 11.14 -14.47
N LYS A 50 0.29 10.46 -13.90
CA LYS A 50 -0.40 9.29 -14.46
C LYS A 50 0.51 8.09 -14.74
N LYS A 51 1.71 8.06 -14.18
CA LYS A 51 2.60 6.89 -14.27
C LYS A 51 2.25 5.86 -13.21
N PRO A 52 2.54 4.57 -13.46
CA PRO A 52 2.42 3.55 -12.43
C PRO A 52 3.40 3.80 -11.29
N PHE A 53 3.05 3.30 -10.11
CA PHE A 53 3.89 3.31 -8.91
C PHE A 53 3.96 1.93 -8.28
N THR A 54 4.86 1.76 -7.31
CA THR A 54 5.13 0.46 -6.70
C THR A 54 4.81 0.48 -5.22
N VAL A 55 3.90 -0.40 -4.80
CA VAL A 55 3.56 -0.62 -3.40
C VAL A 55 4.49 -1.66 -2.78
N ALA A 56 4.99 -1.37 -1.58
CA ALA A 56 5.79 -2.30 -0.79
C ALA A 56 4.93 -3.50 -0.36
N ALA A 57 5.42 -4.71 -0.62
CA ALA A 57 4.73 -5.94 -0.28
C ALA A 57 5.68 -6.97 0.32
N LEU A 58 5.08 -7.97 0.98
CA LEU A 58 5.74 -9.21 1.34
C LEU A 58 5.14 -10.35 0.54
N TYR A 59 5.94 -11.39 0.29
CA TYR A 59 5.46 -12.65 -0.28
C TYR A 59 5.83 -13.83 0.63
N GLU A 60 5.08 -14.92 0.52
CA GLU A 60 5.37 -16.14 1.27
C GLU A 60 4.99 -17.37 0.45
N HIS A 61 5.86 -18.38 0.47
CA HIS A 61 5.53 -19.74 0.04
C HIS A 61 5.14 -20.54 1.27
N ALA A 62 3.96 -21.14 1.26
CA ALA A 62 3.47 -21.97 2.35
C ALA A 62 2.84 -23.25 1.79
N SER A 63 3.02 -24.35 2.52
CA SER A 63 2.32 -25.61 2.26
C SER A 63 1.03 -25.64 3.06
N VAL A 64 -0.11 -25.67 2.39
CA VAL A 64 -1.45 -25.75 3.01
C VAL A 64 -2.14 -26.99 2.47
N ASP A 65 -2.47 -27.93 3.34
CA ASP A 65 -3.07 -29.23 2.99
C ASP A 65 -2.30 -29.99 1.88
N GLY A 66 -0.96 -29.87 1.92
CA GLY A 66 -0.06 -30.50 0.94
C GLY A 66 0.04 -29.78 -0.40
N GLN A 67 -0.58 -28.60 -0.55
CA GLN A 67 -0.45 -27.73 -1.72
C GLN A 67 0.50 -26.57 -1.43
N GLU A 68 1.45 -26.34 -2.34
CA GLU A 68 2.31 -25.16 -2.29
C GLU A 68 1.54 -23.93 -2.78
N ILE A 69 1.36 -22.97 -1.88
CA ILE A 69 0.67 -21.70 -2.13
C ILE A 69 1.69 -20.58 -2.07
N LEU A 70 1.74 -19.78 -3.15
CA LEU A 70 2.39 -18.48 -3.14
C LEU A 70 1.35 -17.41 -2.79
N SER A 71 1.58 -16.69 -1.70
CA SER A 71 0.73 -15.59 -1.26
C SER A 71 1.52 -14.28 -1.19
N MET A 72 0.81 -13.16 -1.22
CA MET A 72 1.39 -11.83 -1.05
C MET A 72 0.48 -10.90 -0.27
N THR A 73 1.07 -9.85 0.30
CA THR A 73 0.33 -8.82 1.04
C THR A 73 1.00 -7.47 0.89
N MET A 74 0.20 -6.43 0.66
CA MET A 74 0.68 -5.04 0.63
C MET A 74 0.86 -4.51 2.05
N LEU A 75 1.97 -3.83 2.30
CA LEU A 75 2.25 -3.22 3.59
C LEU A 75 1.47 -1.92 3.75
N THR A 76 0.89 -1.74 4.93
CA THR A 76 0.21 -0.51 5.31
C THR A 76 0.80 0.12 6.56
N ILE A 77 0.63 1.44 6.68
CA ILE A 77 0.98 2.25 7.84
C ILE A 77 -0.24 3.08 8.27
N ASN A 78 -0.19 3.61 9.50
CA ASN A 78 -1.16 4.60 9.96
C ASN A 78 -1.08 5.84 9.08
N ALA A 79 -2.23 6.46 8.82
CA ALA A 79 -2.33 7.62 7.94
C ALA A 79 -3.29 8.69 8.49
N ASP A 80 -3.53 8.72 9.81
CA ASP A 80 -4.46 9.68 10.43
C ASP A 80 -4.01 11.13 10.19
N THR A 81 -2.70 11.36 10.07
CA THR A 81 -2.10 12.68 9.83
C THR A 81 -1.80 12.96 8.36
N HIS A 82 -1.89 11.97 7.48
CA HIS A 82 -1.51 12.11 6.07
C HIS A 82 -2.46 13.06 5.33
N PRO A 83 -1.99 14.13 4.64
CA PRO A 83 -2.86 15.15 4.04
C PRO A 83 -3.93 14.61 3.07
N LEU A 84 -3.56 13.65 2.22
CA LEU A 84 -4.48 12.96 1.30
C LEU A 84 -5.23 11.79 1.97
N MET A 85 -4.50 10.79 2.47
CA MET A 85 -5.07 9.53 2.94
C MET A 85 -6.01 9.63 4.13
N LYS A 86 -5.89 10.66 4.98
CA LYS A 86 -6.82 10.89 6.10
C LYS A 86 -8.28 11.11 5.69
N GLN A 87 -8.50 11.43 4.41
CA GLN A 87 -9.84 11.66 3.84
C GLN A 87 -10.58 10.37 3.45
N PHE A 88 -9.90 9.23 3.44
CA PHE A 88 -10.44 7.94 3.00
C PHE A 88 -10.64 6.98 4.18
N HIS A 89 -11.14 5.78 3.92
CA HIS A 89 -11.62 4.80 4.92
C HIS A 89 -12.85 5.25 5.70
N SER A 90 -13.52 4.28 6.35
CA SER A 90 -14.60 4.56 7.31
C SER A 90 -14.15 5.56 8.38
N PRO A 91 -14.97 6.55 8.76
CA PRO A 91 -14.67 7.48 9.85
C PRO A 91 -14.39 6.79 11.19
N GLU A 92 -14.99 5.63 11.41
CA GLU A 92 -14.92 4.88 12.68
C GLU A 92 -13.64 4.04 12.84
N HIS A 93 -12.78 3.98 11.82
CA HIS A 93 -11.58 3.16 11.81
C HIS A 93 -10.32 3.99 11.66
N GLU A 94 -9.21 3.48 12.23
CA GLU A 94 -7.85 3.99 11.99
C GLU A 94 -7.61 4.17 10.50
N LYS A 95 -7.10 5.34 10.09
CA LYS A 95 -6.77 5.58 8.69
C LYS A 95 -5.50 4.81 8.34
N ARG A 96 -5.51 4.14 7.19
CA ARG A 96 -4.39 3.35 6.70
C ARG A 96 -3.97 3.83 5.31
N SER A 97 -2.67 3.82 5.07
CA SER A 97 -2.10 4.02 3.73
C SER A 97 -1.24 2.83 3.37
N VAL A 98 -1.23 2.47 2.09
CA VAL A 98 -0.16 1.63 1.54
C VAL A 98 1.18 2.35 1.64
N VAL A 99 2.26 1.57 1.67
CA VAL A 99 3.64 2.08 1.59
C VAL A 99 4.06 2.10 0.13
N ILE A 100 4.41 3.26 -0.40
CA ILE A 100 4.89 3.41 -1.78
C ILE A 100 6.42 3.46 -1.75
N ILE A 101 7.06 2.59 -2.53
CA ILE A 101 8.51 2.60 -2.74
C ILE A 101 8.82 3.48 -3.96
N PRO A 102 9.55 4.60 -3.79
CA PRO A 102 9.96 5.44 -4.91
C PRO A 102 10.86 4.68 -5.89
N GLU A 103 10.85 5.09 -7.16
CA GLU A 103 11.59 4.43 -8.24
C GLU A 103 13.07 4.18 -7.90
N GLY A 104 13.76 5.19 -7.37
CA GLY A 104 15.18 5.09 -6.99
C GLY A 104 15.48 4.11 -5.86
N HIS A 105 14.48 3.65 -5.10
CA HIS A 105 14.64 2.74 -3.97
C HIS A 105 14.04 1.35 -4.20
N ARG A 106 13.58 1.05 -5.42
CA ARG A 106 12.97 -0.25 -5.75
C ARG A 106 13.95 -1.40 -5.53
N LEU A 107 15.19 -1.26 -5.99
CA LEU A 107 16.22 -2.28 -5.80
C LEU A 107 16.66 -2.37 -4.34
N ASP A 108 16.73 -1.25 -3.63
CA ASP A 108 17.01 -1.25 -2.18
C ASP A 108 15.96 -2.07 -1.44
N TRP A 109 14.67 -1.84 -1.73
CA TRP A 109 13.57 -2.59 -1.12
C TRP A 109 13.63 -4.10 -1.40
N LEU A 110 13.97 -4.50 -2.63
CA LEU A 110 14.01 -5.91 -3.01
C LEU A 110 15.23 -6.65 -2.43
N ASN A 111 16.32 -5.93 -2.10
CA ASN A 111 17.59 -6.54 -1.67
C ASN A 111 17.97 -6.24 -0.21
N THR A 112 17.23 -5.38 0.48
CA THR A 112 17.52 -4.99 1.87
C THR A 112 17.30 -6.15 2.83
N GLN A 113 17.95 -6.08 3.99
CA GLN A 113 17.60 -6.90 5.14
C GLN A 113 16.43 -6.28 5.91
N HIS A 114 15.64 -7.10 6.56
CA HIS A 114 14.46 -6.68 7.32
C HIS A 114 14.76 -5.66 8.44
N ALA A 115 15.97 -5.68 9.01
CA ALA A 115 16.39 -4.69 10.00
C ALA A 115 16.47 -3.28 9.39
N GLN A 116 16.90 -3.17 8.13
CA GLN A 116 17.10 -1.92 7.39
C GLN A 116 15.83 -1.50 6.61
N ALA A 117 15.01 -2.46 6.18
CA ALA A 117 13.77 -2.23 5.41
C ALA A 117 12.80 -1.26 6.10
N VAL A 118 12.87 -1.18 7.42
CA VAL A 118 12.15 -0.20 8.25
C VAL A 118 12.32 1.24 7.75
N GLU A 119 13.50 1.62 7.28
CA GLU A 119 13.83 2.99 6.86
C GLU A 119 13.14 3.38 5.55
N LEU A 120 12.76 2.39 4.74
CA LEU A 120 12.03 2.57 3.49
C LEU A 120 10.50 2.65 3.71
N ILE A 121 10.02 2.35 4.92
CA ILE A 121 8.60 2.39 5.28
C ILE A 121 8.24 3.79 5.78
N ARG A 122 7.66 4.59 4.88
CA ARG A 122 7.24 5.98 5.12
C ARG A 122 5.94 6.30 4.40
N GLU A 123 5.29 7.38 4.85
CA GLU A 123 4.21 8.02 4.10
C GLU A 123 4.73 8.49 2.74
N PHE A 124 3.90 8.41 1.71
CA PHE A 124 4.23 8.96 0.40
C PHE A 124 3.97 10.47 0.37
N SER A 125 4.55 11.18 -0.60
CA SER A 125 4.30 12.62 -0.73
C SER A 125 2.89 12.87 -1.26
N ALA A 126 2.05 13.56 -0.47
CA ALA A 126 0.70 13.92 -0.92
C ALA A 126 0.73 14.79 -2.20
N ASP A 127 1.81 15.53 -2.44
CA ASP A 127 1.97 16.41 -3.59
C ASP A 127 2.25 15.65 -4.90
N GLU A 128 2.60 14.37 -4.84
CA GLU A 128 2.80 13.52 -6.03
C GLU A 128 1.52 12.79 -6.46
N PHE A 129 0.51 12.77 -5.59
CA PHE A 129 -0.72 11.99 -5.77
C PHE A 129 -1.96 12.88 -5.79
N THR A 130 -3.01 12.36 -6.41
CA THR A 130 -4.35 12.96 -6.40
C THR A 130 -5.39 11.86 -6.35
N ALA A 131 -6.67 12.24 -6.24
CA ALA A 131 -7.76 11.29 -6.22
C ALA A 131 -8.97 11.79 -7.02
N ALA A 132 -9.69 10.86 -7.65
CA ALA A 132 -10.95 11.14 -8.33
C ALA A 132 -11.95 9.98 -8.12
N PRO A 133 -13.27 10.23 -8.22
CA PRO A 133 -14.27 9.17 -8.18
C PRO A 133 -13.98 8.08 -9.23
N LYS A 134 -14.18 6.80 -8.87
CA LYS A 134 -13.87 5.65 -9.73
C LYS A 134 -14.41 5.79 -11.16
N HIS A 135 -15.64 6.27 -11.33
CA HIS A 135 -16.28 6.42 -12.63
C HIS A 135 -15.60 7.46 -13.56
N GLN A 136 -14.76 8.34 -13.02
CA GLN A 136 -14.01 9.32 -13.81
C GLN A 136 -12.65 8.77 -14.28
N ILE A 137 -12.21 7.66 -13.69
CA ILE A 137 -10.87 7.09 -13.88
C ILE A 137 -10.84 6.10 -15.04
N ASP A 138 -11.96 5.44 -15.33
CA ASP A 138 -12.08 4.49 -16.44
C ASP A 138 -11.61 5.15 -17.77
N ASN A 139 -11.92 6.43 -17.97
CA ASN A 139 -11.50 7.22 -19.14
C ASN A 139 -9.99 7.52 -19.24
N PHE A 140 -9.21 7.38 -18.15
CA PHE A 140 -7.79 7.74 -18.13
C PHE A 140 -6.84 6.57 -18.32
N PHE A 141 -7.12 5.43 -17.68
CA PHE A 141 -6.25 4.25 -17.73
C PHE A 141 -6.73 3.18 -18.70
N PHE A 142 -8.01 3.20 -19.08
CA PHE A 142 -8.61 2.26 -20.03
C PHE A 142 -9.46 3.01 -21.07
N PRO A 143 -8.85 3.91 -21.88
CA PRO A 143 -9.59 4.53 -22.98
C PRO A 143 -10.00 3.46 -23.99
N ASP A 144 -11.21 3.63 -24.57
CA ASP A 144 -11.76 2.79 -25.65
C ASP A 144 -10.82 2.66 -26.87
#